data_AF-A0A932EGI3-F1
#
_entry.id   AF-A0A932EGI3-F1
#
_cell.length_a   1.000
_cell.length_b   1.000
_cell.length_c   1.000
_cell.angle_alpha   90.00
_cell.angle_beta   90.00
_cell.angle_gamma   90.00
#
_symmetry.space_group_name_H-M   'P 1'
#
loop_
_entity.id
_entity.type
_entity.pdbx_description
1 polymer ?
#
loop_
_entity_poly.entity_id
_entity_poly.type
_entity_poly.pdbx_seq_one_letter_code
_entity_poly.pdbx_strand_id
1 'polypeptide(L)'
;MSPDQREKTPRGPAAESAGGLGAYLTIAGRGLPAGSLFEAKVSALYSVAYAIKLGMGRGGRDFTVVDLEAFWVRPPDGPRTWKLGIRAPAALSPRDLSDAIATLAAKGKDPLVKDVLLESLQEREVERFPLVVGVAAATSP
;
A
#
# COMPACT_ATOMS: atom_id res chain seq x y z
N MET A 1 32.13 47.73 -5.55
CA MET A 1 30.87 47.11 -6.02
C MET A 1 31.21 45.75 -6.59
N SER A 2 30.83 44.68 -5.91
CA SER A 2 30.82 43.31 -6.45
C SER A 2 29.47 42.70 -6.10
N PRO A 3 28.70 42.17 -7.06
CA PRO A 3 27.40 41.59 -6.74
C PRO A 3 27.58 40.19 -6.15
N ASP A 4 26.91 40.00 -5.02
CA ASP A 4 26.66 38.76 -4.31
C ASP A 4 25.82 37.83 -5.21
N GLN A 5 26.45 36.84 -5.86
CA GLN A 5 25.73 35.71 -6.45
C GLN A 5 25.59 34.61 -5.40
N ARG A 6 24.63 34.77 -4.49
CA ARG A 6 24.02 33.60 -3.84
C ARG A 6 23.16 32.92 -4.88
N GLU A 7 23.72 31.87 -5.47
CA GLU A 7 22.98 30.93 -6.29
C GLU A 7 21.82 30.38 -5.46
N LYS A 8 20.60 30.83 -5.76
CA LYS A 8 19.38 30.43 -5.07
C LYS A 8 18.95 29.11 -5.68
N THR A 9 19.51 28.00 -5.17
CA THR A 9 19.04 26.65 -5.53
C THR A 9 17.52 26.59 -5.31
N PRO A 10 16.71 26.23 -6.32
CA PRO A 10 15.29 26.04 -6.10
C PRO A 10 15.11 24.82 -5.19
N ARG A 11 14.88 25.08 -3.91
CA ARG A 11 14.56 24.04 -2.93
C ARG A 11 13.11 23.63 -3.20
N GLY A 12 12.92 22.60 -4.03
CA GLY A 12 11.64 21.88 -4.10
C GLY A 12 11.21 21.40 -2.71
N PRO A 13 9.94 20.97 -2.51
CA PRO A 13 9.48 20.53 -1.20
C PRO A 13 10.46 19.50 -0.66
N ALA A 14 11.06 19.80 0.49
CA ALA A 14 12.14 19.01 1.06
C ALA A 14 11.64 17.57 1.23
N ALA A 15 12.32 16.61 0.60
CA ALA A 15 12.05 15.20 0.81
C ALA A 15 12.18 14.92 2.31
N GLU A 16 11.08 14.53 2.96
CA GLU A 16 11.16 14.04 4.33
C GLU A 16 11.75 12.63 4.32
N SER A 17 12.95 12.49 4.87
CA SER A 17 13.55 11.18 5.12
C SER A 17 12.76 10.48 6.23
N ALA A 18 12.04 9.44 5.86
CA ALA A 18 11.27 8.63 6.81
C ALA A 18 11.49 7.15 6.51
N GLY A 19 12.14 6.44 7.44
CA GLY A 19 12.34 5.00 7.39
C GLY A 19 11.78 4.33 8.65
N GLY A 20 11.33 3.08 8.53
CA GLY A 20 10.76 2.33 9.65
C GLY A 20 10.32 0.92 9.28
N LEU A 21 10.36 0.02 10.25
CA LEU A 21 9.79 -1.33 10.15
C LEU A 21 8.27 -1.25 10.33
N GLY A 22 7.51 -1.94 9.48
CA GLY A 22 6.06 -1.99 9.53
C GLY A 22 5.50 -3.36 9.22
N ALA A 23 4.41 -3.72 9.89
CA ALA A 23 3.58 -4.84 9.48
C ALA A 23 2.65 -4.40 8.35
N TYR A 24 2.45 -5.27 7.37
CA TYR A 24 1.58 -5.04 6.21
C TYR A 24 0.78 -6.30 5.89
N LEU A 25 -0.49 -6.09 5.55
CA LEU A 25 -1.23 -7.07 4.76
C LEU A 25 -0.88 -6.84 3.31
N THR A 26 -0.40 -7.87 2.62
CA THR A 26 0.09 -7.73 1.24
C THR A 26 -0.51 -8.76 0.31
N ILE A 27 -0.55 -8.42 -0.98
CA ILE A 27 -0.89 -9.38 -2.03
C ILE A 27 -0.10 -9.05 -3.30
N ALA A 28 0.53 -10.06 -3.89
CA ALA A 28 1.37 -9.90 -5.07
C ALA A 28 0.61 -10.18 -6.37
N GLY A 29 1.07 -9.54 -7.45
CA GLY A 29 0.55 -9.74 -8.79
C GLY A 29 1.54 -9.34 -9.87
N ARG A 30 1.12 -9.55 -11.13
CA ARG A 30 1.90 -9.25 -12.33
C ARG A 30 1.01 -8.63 -13.40
N GLY A 31 1.60 -7.86 -14.31
CA GLY A 31 0.91 -7.21 -15.42
C GLY A 31 0.53 -5.76 -15.15
N LEU A 32 -0.41 -5.24 -15.95
CA LEU A 32 -0.80 -3.82 -15.91
C LEU A 32 -1.63 -3.49 -14.66
N PRO A 33 -1.41 -2.31 -14.04
CA PRO A 33 -2.17 -1.85 -12.87
C PRO A 33 -3.52 -1.20 -13.24
N ALA A 34 -4.24 -1.83 -14.16
CA ALA A 34 -5.54 -1.38 -14.67
C ALA A 34 -6.35 -2.54 -15.25
N GLY A 35 -6.06 -3.78 -14.81
CA GLY A 35 -6.70 -4.99 -15.31
C GLY A 35 -7.53 -5.70 -14.24
N SER A 36 -8.40 -6.61 -14.68
CA SER A 36 -9.28 -7.39 -13.81
C SER A 36 -8.55 -8.13 -12.69
N LEU A 37 -7.33 -8.64 -12.95
CA LEU A 37 -6.51 -9.26 -11.90
C LEU A 37 -6.09 -8.25 -10.83
N PHE A 38 -5.71 -7.04 -11.21
CA PHE A 38 -5.33 -5.99 -10.27
C PHE A 38 -6.52 -5.64 -9.37
N GLU A 39 -7.68 -5.38 -9.97
CA GLU A 39 -8.92 -5.06 -9.24
C GLU A 39 -9.37 -6.21 -8.31
N ALA A 40 -9.31 -7.46 -8.79
CA ALA A 40 -9.66 -8.63 -7.99
C ALA A 40 -8.71 -8.78 -6.78
N LYS A 41 -7.41 -8.52 -6.96
CA LYS A 41 -6.42 -8.55 -5.89
C LYS A 41 -6.60 -7.40 -4.89
N VAL A 42 -6.96 -6.19 -5.34
CA VAL A 42 -7.36 -5.07 -4.47
C VAL A 42 -8.58 -5.46 -3.63
N SER A 43 -9.62 -6.02 -4.27
CA SER A 43 -10.85 -6.45 -3.59
C SER A 43 -10.59 -7.56 -2.56
N ALA A 44 -9.76 -8.53 -2.90
CA ALA A 44 -9.34 -9.60 -1.98
C ALA A 44 -8.59 -9.05 -0.77
N LEU A 45 -7.63 -8.14 -0.98
CA LEU A 45 -6.85 -7.51 0.08
C LEU A 45 -7.74 -6.74 1.06
N TYR A 46 -8.64 -5.90 0.57
CA TYR A 46 -9.58 -5.17 1.42
C TYR A 46 -10.57 -6.09 2.13
N SER A 47 -11.05 -7.15 1.46
CA SER A 47 -11.92 -8.14 2.10
C SER A 47 -11.27 -8.76 3.33
N VAL A 48 -9.98 -9.12 3.23
CA VAL A 48 -9.20 -9.64 4.37
C VAL A 48 -9.00 -8.57 5.44
N ALA A 49 -8.60 -7.35 5.07
CA ALA A 49 -8.37 -6.27 6.02
C ALA A 49 -9.62 -5.96 6.87
N TYR A 50 -10.79 -5.87 6.24
CA TYR A 50 -12.05 -5.63 6.95
C TYR A 50 -12.50 -6.83 7.80
N ALA A 51 -12.26 -8.07 7.33
CA ALA A 51 -12.54 -9.25 8.14
C ALA A 51 -11.70 -9.26 9.42
N ILE A 52 -10.42 -8.90 9.33
CA ILE A 52 -9.54 -8.75 10.50
C ILE A 52 -10.02 -7.62 11.41
N LYS A 53 -10.36 -6.44 10.86
CA LYS A 53 -10.89 -5.32 11.66
C LYS A 53 -12.11 -5.75 12.50
N LEU A 54 -13.04 -6.47 11.89
CA LEU A 54 -14.23 -6.99 12.59
C LEU A 54 -13.86 -8.06 13.63
N GLY A 55 -12.90 -8.94 13.33
CA GLY A 55 -12.42 -9.96 14.26
C GLY A 55 -11.72 -9.34 15.49
N MET A 56 -10.83 -8.38 15.28
CA MET A 56 -10.10 -7.67 16.34
C MET A 56 -11.03 -6.84 17.22
N GLY A 57 -12.00 -6.14 16.62
CA GLY A 57 -12.98 -5.35 17.37
C GLY A 57 -13.80 -6.16 18.36
N ARG A 58 -14.11 -7.42 18.05
CA ARG A 58 -14.77 -8.36 18.98
C ARG A 58 -13.90 -8.72 20.18
N GLY A 59 -12.58 -8.63 20.05
CA GLY A 59 -11.59 -8.87 21.09
C GLY A 59 -11.09 -7.59 21.78
N GLY A 60 -11.73 -6.43 21.55
CA GLY A 60 -11.32 -5.16 22.14
C GLY A 60 -10.01 -4.57 21.59
N ARG A 61 -9.50 -5.10 20.47
CA ARG A 61 -8.34 -4.55 19.75
C ARG A 61 -8.83 -3.76 18.54
N ASP A 62 -8.14 -2.68 18.16
CA ASP A 62 -8.49 -1.90 16.96
C ASP A 62 -7.53 -2.16 15.81
N PHE A 63 -8.09 -2.12 14.61
CA PHE A 63 -7.37 -2.05 13.35
C PHE A 63 -8.05 -0.98 12.48
N THR A 64 -7.37 0.15 12.31
CA THR A 64 -7.76 1.17 11.34
C THR A 64 -7.21 0.79 9.97
N VAL A 65 -8.11 0.53 9.02
CA VAL A 65 -7.75 0.24 7.63
C VAL A 65 -7.36 1.56 6.97
N VAL A 66 -6.11 1.65 6.52
CA VAL A 66 -5.54 2.84 5.89
C VAL A 66 -5.58 2.73 4.36
N ASP A 67 -5.06 3.76 3.70
CA ASP A 67 -4.94 3.82 2.25
C ASP A 67 -4.11 2.67 1.66
N LEU A 68 -4.42 2.33 0.41
CA LEU A 68 -3.70 1.32 -0.35
C LEU A 68 -2.32 1.86 -0.75
N GLU A 69 -1.29 1.07 -0.44
CA GLU A 69 0.06 1.28 -0.94
C GLU A 69 0.37 0.29 -2.07
N ALA A 70 1.16 0.72 -3.05
CA ALA A 70 1.58 -0.13 -4.17
C ALA A 70 3.11 -0.07 -4.34
N PHE A 71 3.74 -1.24 -4.26
CA PHE A 71 5.17 -1.44 -4.48
C PHE A 71 5.38 -1.94 -5.91
N TRP A 72 5.94 -1.08 -6.76
CA TRP A 72 6.21 -1.39 -8.15
C TRP A 72 7.59 -2.01 -8.30
N VAL A 73 7.65 -3.23 -8.84
CA VAL A 73 8.91 -3.92 -9.09
C VAL A 73 9.09 -4.04 -10.61
N ARG A 74 10.19 -3.47 -11.11
CA ARG A 74 10.60 -3.63 -12.50
C ARG A 74 11.72 -4.68 -12.55
N PRO A 75 11.41 -5.95 -12.88
CA PRO A 75 12.48 -6.91 -13.15
C PRO A 75 13.24 -6.50 -14.42
N PRO A 76 14.55 -6.79 -14.51
CA PRO A 76 15.38 -6.42 -15.66
C PRO A 76 14.87 -7.02 -16.98
N ASP A 77 14.40 -8.27 -16.94
CA ASP A 77 14.09 -9.05 -18.16
C ASP A 77 12.68 -9.68 -18.13
N GLY A 78 11.71 -9.07 -17.40
CA GLY A 78 10.42 -9.71 -17.13
C GLY A 78 9.19 -8.78 -17.16
N PRO A 79 7.98 -9.35 -17.08
CA PRO A 79 6.76 -8.56 -16.99
C PRO A 79 6.76 -7.73 -15.71
N ARG A 80 6.22 -6.50 -15.77
CA ARG A 80 6.09 -5.63 -14.59
C ARG A 80 5.36 -6.38 -13.47
N THR A 81 5.99 -6.45 -12.30
CA THR A 81 5.40 -7.07 -11.11
C THR A 81 5.07 -6.00 -10.09
N TRP A 82 4.10 -6.30 -9.25
CA TRP A 82 3.64 -5.36 -8.23
C TRP A 82 3.22 -6.13 -6.99
N LYS A 83 3.32 -5.45 -5.84
CA LYS A 83 2.79 -5.89 -4.57
C LYS A 83 1.91 -4.77 -4.03
N LEU A 84 0.71 -5.11 -3.62
CA LEU A 84 -0.20 -4.20 -2.94
C LEU A 84 -0.08 -4.41 -1.43
N GLY A 85 -0.24 -3.33 -0.66
CA GLY A 85 -0.10 -3.36 0.79
C GLY A 85 -1.10 -2.45 1.50
N ILE A 86 -1.58 -2.88 2.67
CA ILE A 86 -2.27 -2.04 3.64
C ILE A 86 -1.47 -2.14 4.94
N ARG A 87 -1.04 -1.01 5.49
CA ARG A 87 -0.31 -0.97 6.77
C ARG A 87 -1.18 -1.58 7.88
N ALA A 88 -0.57 -2.46 8.66
CA ALA A 88 -1.21 -3.15 9.76
C ALA A 88 -0.66 -2.69 11.13
N PRO A 89 -1.46 -2.78 12.20
CA PRO A 89 -0.97 -2.62 13.57
C PRO A 89 0.07 -3.69 13.91
N ALA A 90 1.08 -3.33 14.70
CA ALA A 90 2.11 -4.28 15.15
C ALA A 90 1.55 -5.45 15.98
N ALA A 91 0.37 -5.29 16.57
CA ALA A 91 -0.32 -6.32 17.35
C ALA A 91 -1.11 -7.33 16.50
N LEU A 92 -1.18 -7.16 15.17
CA LEU A 92 -1.84 -8.11 14.27
C LEU A 92 -0.99 -9.38 14.18
N SER A 93 -1.60 -10.53 14.46
CA SER A 93 -0.90 -11.83 14.46
C SER A 93 -1.23 -12.68 13.23
N PRO A 94 -0.38 -13.67 12.87
CA PRO A 94 -0.70 -14.63 11.81
C PRO A 94 -2.02 -15.38 12.05
N ARG A 95 -2.43 -15.56 13.31
CA ARG A 95 -3.72 -16.17 13.65
C ARG A 95 -4.90 -15.29 13.23
N ASP A 96 -4.80 -13.98 13.45
CA ASP A 96 -5.85 -13.03 13.05
C ASP A 96 -6.07 -13.09 11.52
N LEU A 97 -4.99 -13.19 10.75
CA LEU A 97 -5.06 -13.39 9.29
C LEU A 97 -5.71 -14.74 8.92
N SER A 98 -5.28 -15.83 9.56
CA SER A 98 -5.81 -17.16 9.30
C SER A 98 -7.32 -17.26 9.59
N ASP A 99 -7.76 -16.72 10.73
CA ASP A 99 -9.17 -16.70 11.14
C ASP A 99 -10.03 -15.86 10.17
N ALA A 100 -9.48 -14.74 9.69
CA ALA A 100 -10.14 -13.90 8.69
C ALA A 100 -10.29 -14.62 7.34
N ILE A 101 -9.23 -15.27 6.84
CA ILE A 101 -9.27 -16.07 5.61
C ILE A 101 -10.28 -17.21 5.74
N ALA A 102 -10.28 -17.93 6.86
CA ALA A 102 -11.24 -19.01 7.13
C ALA A 102 -12.69 -18.50 7.13
N THR A 103 -12.93 -17.35 7.76
CA THR A 103 -14.25 -16.71 7.78
C THR A 103 -14.72 -16.31 6.39
N LEU A 104 -13.84 -15.78 5.55
CA LEU A 104 -14.16 -15.39 4.17
C LEU A 104 -14.39 -16.62 3.28
N ALA A 105 -13.57 -17.65 3.42
CA ALA A 105 -13.72 -18.91 2.70
C ALA A 105 -15.06 -19.60 3.03
N ALA A 106 -15.45 -19.64 4.31
CA ALA A 106 -16.75 -20.17 4.73
C ALA A 106 -17.95 -19.38 4.14
N LYS A 107 -17.74 -18.10 3.79
CA LYS A 107 -18.73 -17.26 3.11
C LYS A 107 -18.69 -17.35 1.57
N GLY A 108 -17.89 -18.26 1.02
CA GLY A 108 -17.76 -18.43 -0.43
C GLY A 108 -17.11 -17.24 -1.14
N LYS A 109 -16.29 -16.45 -0.44
CA LYS A 109 -15.56 -15.33 -1.04
C LYS A 109 -14.47 -15.82 -2.00
N ASP A 110 -14.01 -14.88 -2.82
CA ASP A 110 -13.00 -15.11 -3.86
C ASP A 110 -11.79 -15.90 -3.31
N PRO A 111 -11.34 -16.98 -3.99
CA PRO A 111 -10.17 -17.75 -3.58
C PRO A 111 -8.89 -16.92 -3.37
N LEU A 112 -8.77 -15.77 -4.05
CA LEU A 112 -7.64 -14.85 -3.96
C LEU A 112 -7.40 -14.30 -2.54
N VAL A 113 -8.38 -14.38 -1.63
CA VAL A 113 -8.16 -14.01 -0.21
C VAL A 113 -7.07 -14.85 0.44
N LYS A 114 -6.82 -16.07 -0.06
CA LYS A 114 -5.76 -16.97 0.43
C LYS A 114 -4.36 -16.53 0.02
N ASP A 115 -4.26 -15.64 -0.96
CA ASP A 115 -2.97 -15.09 -1.41
C ASP A 115 -2.51 -13.89 -0.57
N VAL A 116 -3.34 -13.44 0.38
CA VAL A 116 -3.00 -12.34 1.28
C VAL A 116 -2.02 -12.86 2.34
N LEU A 117 -0.92 -12.13 2.50
CA LEU A 117 0.13 -12.43 3.46
C LEU A 117 0.23 -11.33 4.52
N LEU A 118 0.72 -11.70 5.70
CA LEU A 118 1.17 -10.74 6.71
C LEU A 118 2.70 -10.67 6.65
N GLU A 119 3.23 -9.54 6.21
CA GLU A 119 4.66 -9.34 6.02
C GLU A 119 5.18 -8.18 6.87
N SER A 120 6.46 -8.26 7.23
CA SER A 120 7.20 -7.12 7.78
C SER A 120 8.01 -6.47 6.67
N LEU A 121 7.77 -5.18 6.41
CA LEU A 121 8.50 -4.40 5.43
C LEU A 121 9.32 -3.33 6.14
N GLN A 122 10.59 -3.21 5.76
CA GLN A 122 11.48 -2.17 6.24
C GLN A 122 11.65 -1.12 5.13
N GLU A 123 11.01 0.04 5.30
CA GLU A 123 11.34 1.22 4.51
C GLU A 123 12.64 1.80 5.03
N ARG A 124 13.61 2.02 4.14
CA ARG A 124 14.91 2.57 4.49
C ARG A 124 14.97 4.04 4.09
N GLU A 125 16.04 4.47 3.44
CA GLU A 125 16.18 5.80 2.90
C GLU A 125 15.08 6.04 1.86
N VAL A 126 14.02 6.74 2.28
CA VAL A 126 12.87 7.08 1.45
C VAL A 126 12.86 8.58 1.25
N GLU A 127 12.75 8.99 0.00
CA GLU A 127 12.41 10.35 -0.38
C GLU A 127 10.94 10.40 -0.79
N ARG A 128 10.16 11.30 -0.18
CA ARG A 128 8.75 11.49 -0.52
C ARG A 128 8.56 12.79 -1.27
N PHE A 129 7.90 12.69 -2.42
CA PHE A 129 7.52 13.84 -3.23
C PHE A 129 6.01 14.03 -3.11
N PRO A 130 5.53 15.16 -2.55
CA PRO A 130 4.10 15.40 -2.44
C PRO A 130 3.50 15.51 -3.85
N LEU A 131 2.38 14.83 -4.05
CA LEU A 131 1.64 14.96 -5.30
C LEU A 131 0.97 16.34 -5.33
N VAL A 132 1.49 17.26 -6.14
CA VAL A 132 0.79 18.51 -6.45
C VAL A 132 -0.25 18.19 -7.52
N VAL A 133 -1.50 18.00 -7.12
CA VAL A 133 -2.60 17.84 -8.07
C VAL A 133 -2.98 19.24 -8.58
N GLY A 134 -2.46 19.61 -9.74
CA GLY A 134 -2.92 20.80 -10.46
C GLY A 134 -4.32 20.57 -11.03
N VAL A 135 -5.26 21.48 -10.77
CA VAL A 135 -6.50 21.56 -11.54
C VAL A 135 -6.10 21.91 -12.97
N ALA A 136 -6.15 20.93 -13.88
CA ALA A 136 -6.12 21.22 -15.29
C ALA A 136 -7.42 21.94 -15.64
N ALA A 137 -7.40 23.28 -15.59
CA ALA A 137 -8.44 24.09 -16.18
C ALA A 137 -8.41 23.83 -17.69
N ALA A 138 -9.29 22.95 -18.15
CA ALA A 138 -9.58 22.77 -19.56
C ALA A 138 -10.07 24.12 -20.11
N THR A 139 -9.16 24.87 -20.70
CA THR A 139 -9.53 26.04 -21.50
C THR A 139 -9.86 25.50 -22.87
N SER A 140 -11.15 25.33 -23.16
CA SER A 140 -11.63 25.08 -24.52
C SER A 140 -11.51 26.37 -25.36
N PRO A 141 -11.23 26.24 -26.67
CA PRO A 141 -11.01 27.35 -27.59
C PRO A 141 -12.27 28.17 -27.89
#